data_AF-A0A6P4CGR3-F1
#
_entry.id   AF-A0A6P4CGR3-F1
#
_cell.length_a   1.000
_cell.length_b   1.000
_cell.length_c   1.000
_cell.angle_alpha   90.00
_cell.angle_beta   90.00
_cell.angle_gamma   90.00
#
_symmetry.space_group_name_H-M   'P 1'
#
loop_
_entity.id
_entity.type
_entity.pdbx_description
1 polymer ?
#
loop_
_entity_poly.entity_id
_entity_poly.type
_entity_poly.pdbx_seq_one_letter_code
_entity_poly.pdbx_strand_id
1 'polypeptide(L)'
;MQGFPMMTLANFEEVLSMLSSLAMEGSFFLGELPTFLSDAETEIKSNTKQWLDKLFMSNGFRVEMINHKGVSESSKEEFASAHYSNKLFVAEQLRLSDDQVRHLLFTTNLSFLGLTPSW
;
A
#
# COMPACT_ATOMS: atom_id res chain seq x y z
N MET A 1 -15.16 -20.02 8.11
CA MET A 1 -14.09 -19.20 7.50
C MET A 1 -14.10 -19.48 6.01
N GLN A 2 -14.88 -18.73 5.22
CA GLN A 2 -14.73 -18.76 3.76
C GLN A 2 -13.34 -18.20 3.46
N GLY A 3 -12.53 -18.96 2.74
CA GLY A 3 -11.16 -18.57 2.41
C GLY A 3 -11.15 -17.19 1.75
N PHE A 4 -10.14 -16.39 2.09
CA PHE A 4 -9.91 -15.12 1.43
C PHE A 4 -9.88 -15.38 -0.09
N PRO A 5 -10.70 -14.68 -0.91
CA PRO A 5 -10.75 -14.93 -2.34
C PRO A 5 -9.34 -14.86 -2.91
N MET A 6 -9.03 -15.75 -3.86
CA MET A 6 -7.72 -15.78 -4.53
C MET A 6 -7.26 -14.35 -4.82
N MET A 7 -6.06 -14.02 -4.37
CA MET A 7 -5.54 -12.68 -4.53
C MET A 7 -5.45 -12.39 -6.03
N THR A 8 -6.18 -11.39 -6.51
CA THR A 8 -6.16 -10.88 -7.88
C THR A 8 -5.69 -9.43 -7.83
N LEU A 9 -5.32 -8.84 -8.98
CA LEU A 9 -5.02 -7.41 -9.05
C LEU A 9 -6.21 -6.55 -8.58
N ALA A 10 -7.42 -6.87 -9.03
CA ALA A 10 -8.63 -6.13 -8.67
C ALA A 10 -8.89 -6.17 -7.15
N ASN A 11 -8.75 -7.33 -6.52
CA ASN A 11 -8.93 -7.44 -5.07
C ASN A 11 -7.85 -6.64 -4.32
N PHE A 12 -6.62 -6.58 -4.86
CA PHE A 12 -5.55 -5.77 -4.28
C PHE A 12 -5.82 -4.27 -4.42
N GLU A 13 -6.30 -3.81 -5.57
CA GLU A 13 -6.74 -2.43 -5.79
C GLU A 13 -7.88 -2.03 -4.83
N GLU A 14 -8.84 -2.92 -4.60
CA GLU A 14 -9.93 -2.70 -3.64
C GLU A 14 -9.39 -2.53 -2.21
N VAL A 15 -8.42 -3.36 -1.80
CA VAL A 15 -7.75 -3.22 -0.51
C VAL A 15 -7.01 -1.88 -0.41
N LEU A 16 -6.27 -1.47 -1.45
CA LEU A 16 -5.58 -0.17 -1.46
C LEU A 16 -6.58 0.99 -1.34
N SER A 17 -7.69 0.93 -2.08
CA SER A 17 -8.75 1.92 -2.02
C SER A 17 -9.36 2.02 -0.60
N MET A 18 -9.66 0.87 0.02
CA MET A 18 -10.16 0.82 1.39
C MET A 18 -9.14 1.38 2.40
N LEU A 19 -7.86 1.05 2.27
CA LEU A 19 -6.83 1.59 3.16
C LEU A 19 -6.69 3.10 2.99
N SER A 20 -6.84 3.62 1.78
CA SER A 20 -6.74 5.05 1.47
C SER A 20 -7.82 5.89 2.16
N SER A 21 -9.04 5.36 2.29
CA SER A 21 -10.13 6.06 2.99
C SER A 21 -10.00 6.01 4.52
N LEU A 22 -9.31 4.98 5.05
CA LEU A 22 -9.22 4.73 6.48
C LEU A 22 -7.97 5.35 7.13
N ALA A 23 -6.82 5.27 6.48
CA ALA A 23 -5.57 5.66 7.10
C ALA A 23 -5.29 7.15 6.95
N MET A 24 -4.75 7.71 8.03
CA MET A 24 -4.41 9.12 8.08
C MET A 24 -3.22 9.42 7.16
N GLU A 25 -3.20 10.64 6.61
CA GLU A 25 -2.02 11.17 5.92
C GLU A 25 -0.76 10.98 6.79
N GLY A 26 0.33 10.51 6.17
CA GLY A 26 1.59 10.18 6.83
C GLY A 26 1.67 8.77 7.43
N SER A 27 0.60 7.97 7.35
CA SER A 27 0.64 6.56 7.78
C SER A 27 1.53 5.71 6.86
N PHE A 28 2.23 4.73 7.43
CA PHE A 28 3.06 3.79 6.68
C PHE A 28 2.52 2.37 6.74
N PHE A 29 2.57 1.68 5.61
CA PHE A 29 2.19 0.29 5.44
C PHE A 29 3.36 -0.53 4.98
N LEU A 30 3.60 -1.66 5.63
CA LEU A 30 4.56 -2.68 5.21
C LEU A 30 3.76 -3.87 4.69
N GLY A 31 4.08 -4.36 3.50
CA GLY A 31 3.39 -5.50 2.92
C GLY A 31 4.23 -6.28 1.94
N GLU A 32 3.70 -7.42 1.51
CA GLU A 32 4.29 -8.27 0.49
C GLU A 32 3.48 -8.17 -0.79
N LEU A 33 4.17 -8.05 -1.93
CA LEU A 33 3.52 -8.12 -3.23
C LEU A 33 3.41 -9.59 -3.67
N PRO A 34 2.21 -10.06 -4.05
CA PRO A 34 2.03 -11.39 -4.60
C PRO A 34 2.89 -11.64 -5.85
N THR A 35 3.50 -12.82 -5.94
CA THR A 35 4.39 -13.22 -7.05
C THR A 35 3.73 -13.19 -8.44
N PHE A 36 2.41 -13.42 -8.55
CA PHE A 36 1.73 -13.31 -9.83
C PHE A 36 1.64 -11.86 -10.34
N LEU A 37 1.60 -10.85 -9.46
CA LEU A 37 1.64 -9.44 -9.85
C LEU A 37 3.04 -9.00 -10.25
N SER A 38 4.08 -9.68 -9.75
CA SER A 38 5.45 -9.42 -10.19
C SER A 38 5.79 -10.06 -11.53
N ASP A 39 5.07 -11.12 -11.92
CA ASP A 39 5.42 -12.01 -13.03
C ASP A 39 4.42 -11.96 -14.22
N ALA A 40 3.15 -11.59 -14.03
CA ALA A 40 2.13 -11.65 -15.09
C ALA A 40 2.25 -10.54 -16.16
N GLU A 41 3.09 -9.53 -15.97
CA GLU A 41 3.33 -8.44 -16.93
C GLU A 41 4.81 -8.33 -17.37
N THR A 42 5.57 -9.43 -17.23
CA THR A 42 7.03 -9.46 -17.44
C THR A 42 7.45 -9.64 -18.90
N GLU A 43 7.35 -8.58 -19.70
CA GLU A 43 8.25 -8.45 -20.86
C GLU A 43 9.30 -7.34 -20.67
N ILE A 44 9.13 -6.43 -19.71
CA ILE A 44 10.10 -5.33 -19.51
C ILE A 44 10.25 -4.99 -18.03
N LYS A 45 11.38 -5.34 -17.40
CA LYS A 45 11.70 -5.04 -15.97
C LYS A 45 11.60 -3.56 -15.61
N SER A 46 11.75 -2.64 -16.57
CA SER A 46 11.55 -1.20 -16.32
C SER A 46 10.08 -0.82 -16.15
N ASN A 47 9.15 -1.60 -16.71
CA ASN A 47 7.71 -1.35 -16.63
C ASN A 47 7.15 -1.72 -15.25
N THR A 48 7.66 -2.78 -14.60
CA THR A 48 7.12 -3.25 -13.30
C THR A 48 7.18 -2.19 -12.20
N LYS A 49 8.30 -1.44 -12.09
CA LYS A 49 8.41 -0.38 -11.08
C LYS A 49 7.42 0.75 -11.40
N GLN A 50 7.37 1.21 -12.65
CA GLN A 50 6.48 2.29 -13.06
C GLN A 50 5.01 1.91 -12.89
N TRP A 51 4.66 0.67 -13.18
CA TRP A 51 3.33 0.12 -12.97
C TRP A 51 2.97 0.05 -11.48
N LEU A 52 3.88 -0.43 -10.63
CA LEU A 52 3.68 -0.42 -9.17
C LEU A 52 3.51 1.00 -8.64
N ASP A 53 4.39 1.91 -9.04
CA ASP A 53 4.29 3.32 -8.67
C ASP A 53 2.92 3.88 -9.06
N LYS A 54 2.42 3.58 -10.27
CA LYS A 54 1.10 4.01 -10.74
C LYS A 54 -0.05 3.40 -9.93
N LEU A 55 0.02 2.11 -9.62
CA LEU A 55 -0.99 1.36 -8.87
C LEU A 55 -1.18 1.92 -7.45
N PHE A 56 -0.09 2.22 -6.77
CA PHE A 56 -0.13 2.81 -5.43
C PHE A 56 -0.52 4.29 -5.49
N MET A 57 0.02 5.05 -6.45
CA MET A 57 -0.22 6.49 -6.55
C MET A 57 -1.67 6.83 -6.94
N SER A 58 -2.35 5.99 -7.74
CA SER A 58 -3.78 6.17 -8.03
C SER A 58 -4.63 6.16 -6.75
N ASN A 59 -4.22 5.37 -5.77
CA ASN A 59 -4.82 5.25 -4.44
C ASN A 59 -4.21 6.20 -3.39
N GLY A 60 -3.34 7.14 -3.79
CA GLY A 60 -2.79 8.14 -2.86
C GLY A 60 -1.60 7.68 -2.05
N PHE A 61 -0.93 6.59 -2.45
CA PHE A 61 0.25 6.08 -1.77
C PHE A 61 1.53 6.36 -2.55
N ARG A 62 2.60 6.72 -1.84
CA ARG A 62 3.97 6.63 -2.36
C ARG A 62 4.57 5.30 -1.92
N VAL A 63 5.01 4.49 -2.88
CA VAL A 63 5.54 3.15 -2.62
C VAL A 63 7.06 3.08 -2.86
N GLU A 64 7.74 2.31 -2.02
CA GLU A 64 9.13 1.92 -2.20
C GLU A 64 9.26 0.40 -2.07
N MET A 65 9.94 -0.23 -3.04
CA MET A 65 10.22 -1.66 -2.99
C MET A 65 11.50 -1.91 -2.21
N ILE A 66 11.42 -2.77 -1.18
CA ILE A 66 12.59 -3.16 -0.41
C ILE A 66 13.34 -4.24 -1.21
N ASN A 67 14.52 -3.89 -1.72
CA ASN A 67 15.41 -4.86 -2.34
C ASN A 67 16.21 -5.59 -1.26
N HIS A 68 16.02 -6.90 -1.14
CA HIS A 68 16.88 -7.76 -0.31
C HIS A 68 18.23 -7.98 -1.00
N LYS A 69 19.04 -6.92 -1.10
CA LYS A 69 20.39 -6.99 -1.65
C LYS A 69 21.39 -6.99 -0.50
N GLY A 70 21.58 -8.14 0.16
CA GLY A 70 22.75 -8.28 1.05
C GLY A 70 22.74 -9.25 2.24
N VAL A 71 21.74 -10.10 2.47
CA VAL A 71 21.79 -11.07 3.60
C VAL A 71 21.55 -12.51 3.14
N SER A 72 22.38 -13.01 2.23
CA SER A 72 22.49 -14.46 2.02
C SER A 72 23.84 -14.83 1.44
N GLU A 73 24.87 -14.80 2.29
CA GLU A 73 26.06 -15.64 2.10
C GLU A 73 26.48 -16.39 3.39
N SER A 74 25.68 -16.42 4.47
CA SER A 74 26.12 -17.10 5.70
C SER A 74 25.10 -17.98 6.46
N SER A 75 23.91 -18.25 5.94
CA SER A 75 23.04 -19.27 6.57
C SER A 75 22.33 -20.13 5.52
N LYS A 76 23.13 -20.99 4.90
CA LYS A 76 22.64 -22.13 4.12
C LYS A 76 22.23 -23.23 5.10
N GLU A 77 21.08 -23.06 5.75
CA GLU A 77 20.46 -24.10 6.55
C GLU A 77 19.12 -24.48 5.90
N GLU A 78 19.03 -25.76 5.58
CA GLU A 78 18.05 -26.40 4.72
C GLU A 78 16.62 -26.24 5.25
N PHE A 79 15.86 -25.32 4.66
CA PHE A 79 14.41 -25.47 4.58
C PHE A 79 14.00 -25.40 3.12
N ALA A 80 13.19 -26.39 2.73
CA ALA A 80 12.72 -26.61 1.37
C ALA A 80 12.29 -25.30 0.69
N SER A 81 13.15 -24.86 -0.22
CA SER A 81 13.00 -23.68 -1.08
C SER A 81 11.81 -23.88 -2.02
N ALA A 82 10.59 -23.67 -1.51
CA ALA A 82 9.54 -23.14 -2.36
C ALA A 82 9.98 -21.70 -2.69
N HIS A 83 10.44 -21.49 -3.92
CA HIS A 83 10.92 -20.22 -4.49
C HIS A 83 9.83 -19.12 -4.49
N TYR A 84 9.37 -18.69 -3.32
CA TYR A 84 8.49 -17.54 -3.14
C TYR A 84 9.32 -16.39 -2.58
N SER A 85 10.13 -15.77 -3.45
CA SER A 85 10.76 -14.49 -3.15
C SER A 85 9.70 -13.38 -3.24
N ASN A 86 8.79 -13.32 -2.27
CA ASN A 86 7.81 -12.24 -2.23
C ASN A 86 8.55 -10.90 -2.12
N LYS A 87 8.21 -9.94 -2.98
CA LYS A 87 8.83 -8.61 -2.95
C LYS A 87 8.16 -7.78 -1.86
N LEU A 88 8.93 -7.30 -0.89
CA LEU A 88 8.43 -6.43 0.18
C LEU A 88 8.30 -4.99 -0.32
N PHE A 89 7.29 -4.28 0.18
CA PHE A 89 7.08 -2.87 -0.09
C PHE A 89 6.77 -2.08 1.18
N VAL A 90 7.15 -0.81 1.18
CA VAL A 90 6.67 0.21 2.13
C VAL A 90 5.84 1.21 1.35
N ALA A 91 4.66 1.55 1.85
CA ALA A 91 3.77 2.55 1.25
C ALA A 91 3.41 3.62 2.27
N GLU A 92 3.57 4.88 1.90
CA GLU A 92 3.17 6.05 2.70
C GLU A 92 1.87 6.64 2.15
N GLN A 93 0.89 6.84 3.02
CA GLN A 93 -0.37 7.49 2.69
C GLN A 93 -0.18 9.00 2.55
N LEU A 94 -0.47 9.56 1.38
CA LEU A 94 -0.29 10.99 1.08
C LEU A 94 -1.60 11.79 1.10
N ARG A 95 -2.75 11.12 1.22
CA ARG A 95 -4.07 11.77 1.23
C ARG A 95 -4.65 11.73 2.62
N LEU A 96 -5.44 12.76 2.94
CA LEU A 96 -6.28 12.76 4.12
C LEU A 96 -7.28 11.60 4.05
N SER A 97 -7.49 10.94 5.18
CA SER A 97 -8.56 9.94 5.32
C SER A 97 -9.94 10.59 5.22
N ASP A 98 -10.97 9.78 4.99
CA ASP A 98 -12.37 10.25 4.98
C ASP A 98 -12.74 10.92 6.31
N ASP A 99 -12.19 10.43 7.42
CA ASP A 99 -12.43 11.00 8.74
C ASP A 99 -11.70 12.33 8.94
N GLN A 100 -10.46 12.44 8.45
CA GLN A 100 -9.73 13.71 8.45
C GLN A 100 -10.41 14.77 7.57
N VAL A 101 -10.90 14.38 6.39
CA VAL A 101 -11.65 15.27 5.50
C VAL A 101 -12.96 15.73 6.17
N ARG A 102 -13.71 14.80 6.77
CA ARG A 102 -14.95 15.13 7.50
C ARG A 102 -14.68 16.09 8.64
N HIS A 103 -13.63 15.85 9.42
CA HIS A 103 -13.23 16.73 10.49
C HIS A 103 -12.87 18.13 9.98
N LEU A 104 -12.05 18.23 8.92
CA LEU A 104 -11.66 19.50 8.32
C LEU A 104 -12.87 20.30 7.80
N LEU A 105 -13.82 19.64 7.13
CA LEU A 105 -15.06 20.27 6.67
C LEU A 105 -15.91 20.78 7.83
N PHE A 106 -16.03 19.99 8.91
CA PHE A 106 -16.77 20.41 10.10
C PHE A 106 -16.13 21.62 10.78
N THR A 107 -14.81 21.59 11.00
CA THR A 107 -14.09 22.72 11.61
C THR A 107 -14.14 23.97 10.76
N THR A 108 -14.06 23.83 9.43
CA THR A 108 -14.15 24.96 8.50
C THR A 108 -15.54 25.60 8.55
N ASN A 109 -16.61 24.80 8.55
CA ASN A 109 -17.97 25.31 8.69
C ASN A 109 -18.20 26.01 10.04
N LEU A 110 -17.69 25.46 11.15
CA LEU A 110 -17.77 26.12 12.46
C LEU A 110 -17.06 27.48 12.46
N SER A 111 -15.85 27.55 11.89
CA SER A 111 -15.11 28.81 11.79
C SER A 111 -15.85 29.87 10.96
N PHE A 112 -16.54 29.46 9.88
CA PHE A 112 -17.37 30.36 9.07
C PHE A 112 -18.58 30.90 9.85
N LEU A 113 -19.14 30.09 10.75
CA LEU A 113 -20.25 30.47 11.64
C LEU A 113 -19.78 31.25 12.89
N GLY A 114 -18.48 31.54 13.02
CA GLY A 114 -17.92 32.20 14.20
C GLY A 114 -17.95 31.35 15.48
N LEU A 115 -18.15 30.03 15.34
CA LEU A 115 -18.15 29.08 16.44
C LEU A 115 -16.75 28.50 16.63
N THR A 116 -16.29 28.45 17.87
CA THR A 116 -15.07 27.72 18.22
C THR A 116 -15.43 26.31 18.66
N PRO A 117 -14.75 25.26 18.15
CA PRO A 117 -14.96 23.91 18.66
C PRO A 117 -14.60 23.86 20.15
N SER A 118 -15.57 23.55 21.01
CA SER A 118 -15.31 23.23 22.42
C SER A 118 -14.93 21.75 22.51
N TRP A 119 -13.65 21.47 22.71
CA TRP A 119 -13.16 20.15 23.08
C TRP A 119 -12.94 20.09 24.59
#